data_AF-A0AAD9N2P3-F1
#
_entry.id   AF-A0AAD9N2P3-F1
#
_cell.length_a   1.000
_cell.length_b   1.000
_cell.length_c   1.000
_cell.angle_alpha   90.00
_cell.angle_beta   90.00
_cell.angle_gamma   90.00
#
_symmetry.space_group_name_H-M   'P 1'
#
loop_
_entity.id
_entity.type
_entity.pdbx_description
1 polymer ?
#
loop_
_entity_poly.entity_id
_entity_poly.type
_entity_poly.pdbx_seq_one_letter_code
_entity_poly.pdbx_strand_id
1 'polypeptide(L)'
;MLHAQYNGHINMAAMPFCRMDQFPKMQLQTALPSQMYAPHAFEGILELRKEKSRDAARSRRGKENYEFYELAKMLPLPGAITSQLDKASIIRLTISFLKLRDFSSHGDPPWQRDGPGGSKSNKGETP
;
A
#
# COMPACT_ATOMS: atom_id res chain seq x y z
N MET A 1 -51.44 -11.70 2.42
CA MET A 1 -50.10 -12.20 2.78
C MET A 1 -49.18 -12.04 1.58
N LEU A 2 -48.49 -10.90 1.48
CA LEU A 2 -47.30 -10.75 0.64
C LEU A 2 -46.27 -10.08 1.53
N HIS A 3 -45.29 -10.88 1.97
CA HIS A 3 -44.20 -10.47 2.83
C HIS A 3 -43.06 -10.00 1.91
N ALA A 4 -42.93 -8.70 1.71
CA ALA A 4 -41.78 -8.13 1.01
C ALA A 4 -40.62 -8.03 2.01
N GLN A 5 -39.74 -9.02 1.96
CA GLN A 5 -38.51 -9.06 2.76
C GLN A 5 -37.49 -8.09 2.14
N TYR A 6 -37.34 -6.91 2.74
CA TYR A 6 -36.33 -5.93 2.32
C TYR A 6 -34.95 -6.36 2.83
N ASN A 7 -34.20 -7.09 2.00
CA ASN A 7 -32.79 -7.41 2.26
C ASN A 7 -31.91 -6.24 1.84
N GLY A 8 -31.70 -5.29 2.75
CA GLY A 8 -30.77 -4.17 2.57
C GLY A 8 -29.31 -4.58 2.65
N HIS A 9 -28.80 -5.30 1.65
CA HIS A 9 -27.35 -5.43 1.43
C HIS A 9 -26.85 -4.15 0.75
N ILE A 10 -26.28 -3.22 1.53
CA ILE A 10 -25.57 -2.07 0.94
C ILE A 10 -24.21 -2.55 0.42
N ASN A 11 -24.15 -2.82 -0.88
CA ASN A 11 -22.90 -3.09 -1.60
C ASN A 11 -22.04 -1.81 -1.65
N MET A 12 -21.00 -1.74 -0.81
CA MET A 12 -20.03 -0.63 -0.77
C MET A 12 -19.06 -0.59 -1.96
N ALA A 13 -19.12 -1.57 -2.87
CA ALA A 13 -18.16 -1.74 -3.97
C ALA A 13 -18.53 -1.00 -5.27
N ALA A 14 -19.68 -0.31 -5.34
CA ALA A 14 -20.19 0.27 -6.59
C ALA A 14 -20.25 1.81 -6.61
N MET A 15 -19.65 2.51 -5.65
CA MET A 15 -19.61 3.98 -5.69
C MET A 15 -18.34 4.45 -6.41
N PRO A 16 -18.46 5.19 -7.54
CA PRO A 16 -17.30 5.76 -8.21
C PRO A 16 -16.68 6.83 -7.32
N PHE A 17 -15.37 6.74 -7.12
CA PHE A 17 -14.54 7.76 -6.50
C PHE A 17 -14.56 9.01 -7.40
N CYS A 18 -15.55 9.88 -7.24
CA CYS A 18 -15.64 11.12 -8.01
C CYS A 18 -16.18 12.28 -7.18
N ARG A 19 -15.29 13.29 -7.04
CA ARG A 19 -15.55 14.73 -6.90
C ARG A 19 -16.29 15.20 -5.64
N MET A 20 -15.52 15.49 -4.59
CA MET A 20 -15.91 16.39 -3.50
C MET A 20 -15.49 17.83 -3.81
N ASP A 21 -15.92 18.35 -4.96
CA ASP A 21 -15.84 19.79 -5.24
C ASP A 21 -17.12 20.16 -5.99
N GLN A 22 -17.85 21.14 -5.46
CA GLN A 22 -19.12 21.69 -5.94
C GLN A 22 -20.41 21.10 -5.34
N PHE A 23 -20.70 21.46 -4.08
CA PHE A 23 -22.08 21.65 -3.65
C PHE A 23 -22.40 23.15 -3.65
N PRO A 24 -23.36 23.64 -4.47
CA PRO A 24 -23.76 25.03 -4.44
C PRO A 24 -24.40 25.36 -3.10
N LYS A 25 -23.97 26.49 -2.49
CA LYS A 25 -24.57 27.06 -1.28
C LYS A 25 -26.06 27.34 -1.54
N MET A 26 -26.95 26.46 -1.08
CA MET A 26 -28.36 26.82 -0.93
C MET A 26 -28.49 27.73 0.30
N GLN A 27 -29.14 28.86 0.04
CA GLN A 27 -29.39 29.98 0.94
C GLN A 27 -30.16 29.54 2.19
N LEU A 28 -29.71 30.06 3.32
CA LEU A 28 -30.32 29.92 4.64
C LEU A 28 -31.51 30.87 4.75
N GLN A 29 -32.75 30.36 4.74
CA GLN A 29 -33.87 31.04 5.42
C GLN A 29 -35.06 30.09 5.62
N THR A 30 -35.20 29.53 6.82
CA THR A 30 -36.50 29.24 7.46
C THR A 30 -36.27 29.07 8.96
N ALA A 31 -37.00 29.84 9.76
CA ALA A 31 -36.93 29.85 11.21
C ALA A 31 -37.50 28.55 11.81
N LEU A 32 -36.65 27.77 12.51
CA LEU A 32 -37.06 26.59 13.28
C LEU A 32 -36.57 26.73 14.73
N PRO A 33 -37.36 26.26 15.72
CA PRO A 33 -37.04 26.43 17.14
C PRO A 33 -35.77 25.67 17.52
N SER A 34 -34.93 26.37 18.28
CA SER A 34 -33.65 25.92 18.79
C SER A 34 -33.83 24.93 19.93
N GLN A 35 -33.99 23.62 19.65
CA GLN A 35 -33.65 22.58 20.62
C GLN A 35 -33.49 21.20 19.98
N MET A 36 -32.32 20.61 20.22
CA MET A 36 -32.00 19.18 20.11
C MET A 36 -31.82 18.58 18.70
N TYR A 37 -31.01 19.21 17.85
CA TYR A 37 -30.19 18.41 16.93
C TYR A 37 -29.19 17.63 17.77
N ALA A 38 -29.45 16.35 18.04
CA ALA A 38 -28.60 15.48 18.82
C ALA A 38 -27.18 15.43 18.21
N PRO A 39 -26.17 16.08 18.81
CA PRO A 39 -24.81 16.11 18.26
C PRO A 39 -24.14 14.72 18.34
N HIS A 40 -24.72 13.80 19.11
CA HIS A 40 -24.18 12.46 19.36
C HIS A 40 -24.34 11.48 18.20
N ALA A 41 -25.32 11.67 17.30
CA ALA A 41 -25.50 10.75 16.17
C ALA A 41 -24.43 10.98 15.07
N PHE A 42 -24.08 12.25 14.81
CA PHE A 42 -23.00 12.58 13.88
C PHE A 42 -21.63 12.17 14.45
N GLU A 43 -21.39 12.39 15.75
CA GLU A 43 -20.17 11.91 16.42
C GLU A 43 -20.05 10.38 16.36
N GLY A 44 -21.15 9.64 16.59
CA GLY A 44 -21.16 8.19 16.44
C GLY A 44 -20.82 7.71 15.02
N ILE A 45 -21.32 8.38 13.98
CA ILE A 45 -20.99 8.07 12.59
C ILE A 45 -19.53 8.41 12.27
N LEU A 46 -19.00 9.53 12.79
CA LEU A 46 -17.60 9.90 12.63
C LEU A 46 -16.67 8.92 13.33
N GLU A 47 -16.99 8.51 14.55
CA GLU A 47 -16.23 7.50 15.30
C GLU A 47 -16.24 6.15 14.58
N LEU A 48 -17.37 5.71 14.04
CA LEU A 48 -17.43 4.49 13.22
C LEU A 48 -16.55 4.59 11.95
N ARG A 49 -16.49 5.76 11.31
CA ARG A 49 -15.61 5.97 10.14
C ARG A 49 -14.14 5.97 10.55
N LYS A 50 -13.79 6.61 11.67
CA LYS A 50 -12.43 6.60 12.24
C LYS A 50 -12.02 5.18 12.63
N GLU A 51 -12.92 4.41 13.23
CA GLU A 51 -12.70 3.00 13.59
C GLU A 51 -12.36 2.16 12.35
N LYS A 52 -13.18 2.25 11.30
CA LYS A 52 -12.94 1.52 10.04
C LYS A 52 -11.59 1.90 9.41
N SER A 53 -11.24 3.20 9.43
CA SER A 53 -9.93 3.66 8.94
C SER A 53 -8.78 3.09 9.78
N ARG A 54 -8.96 3.02 11.10
CA ARG A 54 -7.96 2.47 12.03
C ARG A 54 -7.75 0.98 11.80
N ASP A 55 -8.83 0.22 11.63
CA ASP A 55 -8.76 -1.21 11.32
C ASP A 55 -8.17 -1.47 9.93
N ALA A 56 -8.53 -0.66 8.92
CA ALA A 56 -7.91 -0.75 7.60
C ALA A 56 -6.40 -0.48 7.65
N ALA A 57 -5.96 0.52 8.43
CA ALA A 57 -4.53 0.79 8.63
C ALA A 57 -3.82 -0.35 9.39
N ARG A 58 -4.46 -0.92 10.42
CA ARG A 58 -3.94 -2.08 11.17
C ARG A 58 -3.81 -3.31 10.28
N SER A 59 -4.84 -3.63 9.50
CA SER A 59 -4.85 -4.73 8.54
C SER A 59 -3.72 -4.60 7.52
N ARG A 60 -3.53 -3.40 6.95
CA ARG A 60 -2.43 -3.12 6.02
C ARG A 60 -1.06 -3.35 6.65
N ARG A 61 -0.82 -2.81 7.85
CA ARG A 61 0.43 -3.01 8.61
C ARG A 61 0.66 -4.48 8.97
N GLY A 62 -0.40 -5.19 9.36
CA GLY A 62 -0.33 -6.63 9.65
C GLY A 62 0.08 -7.44 8.42
N LYS A 63 -0.53 -7.15 7.27
CA LYS A 63 -0.21 -7.81 6.01
C LYS A 63 1.22 -7.53 5.56
N GLU A 64 1.67 -6.26 5.57
CA GLU A 64 3.04 -5.94 5.18
C GLU A 64 4.04 -6.68 6.10
N ASN A 65 3.79 -6.73 7.42
CA ASN A 65 4.66 -7.43 8.37
C ASN A 65 4.77 -8.91 8.01
N TYR A 66 3.63 -9.55 7.71
CA TYR A 66 3.62 -10.95 7.29
C TYR A 66 4.45 -11.17 6.03
N GLU A 67 4.28 -10.35 4.99
CA GLU A 67 5.07 -10.46 3.75
C GLU A 67 6.58 -10.27 4.02
N PHE A 68 6.97 -9.35 4.91
CA PHE A 68 8.37 -9.20 5.33
C PHE A 68 8.93 -10.46 5.99
N TYR A 69 8.15 -11.11 6.85
CA TYR A 69 8.58 -12.34 7.52
C TYR A 69 8.68 -13.50 6.53
N GLU A 70 7.73 -13.66 5.61
CA GLU A 70 7.81 -14.68 4.57
C GLU A 70 9.00 -14.43 3.63
N LEU A 71 9.27 -13.18 3.27
CA LEU A 71 10.45 -12.82 2.50
C LEU A 71 11.75 -13.18 3.22
N ALA A 72 11.85 -12.90 4.52
CA ALA A 72 13.04 -13.24 5.31
C ALA A 72 13.31 -14.74 5.34
N LYS A 73 12.26 -15.58 5.40
CA LYS A 73 12.37 -17.04 5.37
C LYS A 73 12.89 -17.59 4.03
N MET A 74 12.73 -16.84 2.94
CA MET A 74 13.22 -17.24 1.62
C MET A 74 14.70 -16.89 1.39
N LEU A 75 15.33 -16.10 2.28
CA LEU A 75 16.76 -15.83 2.18
C LEU A 75 17.57 -17.10 2.44
N PRO A 76 18.75 -17.28 1.81
CA PRO A 76 19.63 -18.43 2.02
C PRO A 76 20.40 -18.30 3.35
N LEU A 77 19.68 -18.10 4.45
CA LEU A 77 20.19 -17.91 5.80
C LEU A 77 19.39 -18.79 6.78
N PRO A 78 20.00 -19.26 7.88
CA PRO A 78 19.28 -19.97 8.92
C PRO A 78 18.12 -19.14 9.51
N GLY A 79 16.97 -19.78 9.73
CA GLY A 79 15.76 -19.13 10.24
C GLY A 79 15.97 -18.35 11.54
N ALA A 80 16.82 -18.87 12.44
CA ALA A 80 17.17 -18.24 13.72
C ALA A 80 17.85 -16.86 13.58
N ILE A 81 18.51 -16.59 12.45
CA ILE A 81 19.13 -15.31 12.13
C ILE A 81 18.11 -14.39 11.46
N THR A 82 17.38 -14.92 10.46
CA THR A 82 16.41 -14.14 9.68
C THR A 82 15.26 -13.59 10.51
N SER A 83 14.89 -14.25 11.62
CA SER A 83 13.84 -13.81 12.54
C SER A 83 14.20 -12.54 13.33
N GLN A 84 15.50 -12.24 13.47
CA GLN A 84 16.00 -11.08 14.21
C GLN A 84 16.33 -9.89 13.30
N LEU A 85 16.20 -10.05 11.98
CA LEU A 85 16.50 -8.98 11.03
C LEU A 85 15.43 -7.87 11.09
N ASP A 86 15.90 -6.63 11.06
CA ASP A 86 15.03 -5.48 10.85
C ASP A 86 14.54 -5.42 9.39
N LYS A 87 13.41 -4.73 9.16
CA LYS A 87 12.77 -4.62 7.84
C LYS A 87 13.71 -4.08 6.76
N ALA A 88 14.56 -3.10 7.09
CA ALA A 88 15.46 -2.50 6.11
C ALA A 88 16.58 -3.47 5.71
N SER A 89 17.12 -4.22 6.67
CA SER A 89 18.11 -5.26 6.37
C SER A 89 17.53 -6.40 5.54
N ILE A 90 16.28 -6.84 5.79
CA ILE A 90 15.60 -7.84 4.94
C ILE A 90 15.59 -7.38 3.47
N ILE A 91 15.22 -6.13 3.20
CA ILE A 91 15.21 -5.56 1.84
C ILE A 91 16.61 -5.51 1.23
N ARG A 92 17.59 -4.96 1.96
CA ARG A 92 18.97 -4.82 1.47
C ARG A 92 19.60 -6.17 1.13
N LEU A 93 19.40 -7.18 1.97
CA LEU A 93 19.90 -8.53 1.74
C LEU A 93 19.18 -9.20 0.56
N THR A 94 17.86 -9.05 0.45
CA THR A 94 17.08 -9.59 -0.68
C THR A 94 17.55 -9.02 -2.01
N ILE A 95 17.70 -7.70 -2.11
CA ILE A 95 18.20 -7.03 -3.33
C ILE A 95 19.60 -7.54 -3.67
N SER A 96 20.47 -7.64 -2.67
CA SER A 96 21.85 -8.12 -2.87
C SER A 96 21.88 -9.57 -3.34
N PHE A 97 21.03 -10.43 -2.76
CA PHE A 97 20.90 -11.83 -3.14
C PHE A 97 20.46 -12.00 -4.60
N LEU A 98 19.43 -11.26 -5.04
CA LEU A 98 18.98 -11.29 -6.43
C LEU A 98 20.07 -10.81 -7.38
N LYS A 99 20.71 -9.68 -7.07
CA LYS A 99 21.83 -9.14 -7.87
C LYS A 99 23.00 -10.12 -8.00
N LEU A 100 23.36 -10.81 -6.92
CA LEU A 100 24.42 -11.81 -6.93
C LEU A 100 24.03 -13.05 -7.73
N ARG A 101 22.77 -13.49 -7.65
CA ARG A 101 22.26 -14.61 -8.45
C ARG A 101 22.31 -14.30 -9.94
N ASP A 102 21.84 -13.10 -10.32
CA ASP A 102 21.84 -12.65 -11.70
C ASP A 102 23.29 -12.51 -12.21
N PHE A 103 24.18 -11.90 -11.43
CA PHE A 103 25.61 -11.80 -11.73
C PHE A 103 26.27 -13.18 -11.91
N SER A 104 25.97 -14.13 -11.03
CA SER A 104 26.50 -15.49 -11.14
C SER A 104 26.02 -16.24 -12.39
N SER A 105 24.87 -15.85 -12.95
CA SER A 105 24.28 -16.50 -14.12
C SER A 105 24.71 -15.89 -15.46
N HIS A 106 24.93 -14.57 -15.52
CA HIS A 106 25.24 -13.84 -16.75
C HIS A 106 26.69 -13.30 -16.81
N GLY A 107 27.39 -13.25 -15.68
CA GLY A 107 28.78 -12.77 -15.57
C GLY A 107 28.95 -11.25 -15.69
N ASP A 108 27.92 -10.50 -16.10
CA ASP A 108 27.92 -9.04 -16.12
C ASP A 108 27.06 -8.47 -14.98
N PRO A 109 27.58 -7.53 -14.17
CA PRO A 109 26.77 -6.91 -13.15
C PRO A 109 25.90 -5.81 -13.78
N PRO A 110 24.56 -5.80 -13.57
CA PRO A 110 23.67 -4.81 -14.19
C PRO A 110 23.94 -3.37 -13.74
N TRP A 111 24.66 -3.17 -12.62
CA TRP A 111 25.08 -1.84 -12.17
C TRP A 111 26.31 -1.27 -12.92
N GLN A 112 26.94 -2.05 -13.81
CA GLN A 112 27.96 -1.53 -14.74
C GLN A 112 27.36 -0.95 -16.02
N ARG A 113 26.05 -1.12 -16.26
CA ARG A 113 25.43 -0.84 -17.56
C ARG A 113 25.23 0.66 -17.85
N ASP A 114 25.25 1.50 -16.83
CA ASP A 114 25.01 2.95 -16.93
C ASP A 114 26.16 3.78 -16.34
N GLY A 115 27.37 3.61 -16.88
CA GLY A 115 28.44 4.60 -16.75
C GLY A 115 28.45 5.53 -17.98
N PRO A 116 28.48 6.86 -17.83
CA PRO A 116 28.74 7.75 -18.97
C PRO A 116 30.21 7.61 -19.38
N GLY A 117 30.51 6.64 -20.24
CA GLY A 117 31.87 6.39 -20.70
C GLY A 117 32.11 5.13 -21.55
N GLY A 118 31.06 4.46 -22.03
CA GLY A 118 31.17 3.26 -22.86
C GLY A 118 31.46 3.53 -24.34
N SER A 119 32.55 4.22 -24.67
CA SER A 119 33.10 4.26 -26.02
C SER A 119 34.60 3.94 -25.98
N LYS A 120 34.91 2.66 -25.86
CA LYS A 120 36.20 2.08 -26.25
C LYS A 120 35.96 0.87 -27.14
N SER A 121 35.61 1.13 -28.39
CA SER A 121 35.79 0.19 -29.49
C SER A 121 37.23 0.35 -30.01
N ASN A 122 38.16 -0.38 -29.42
CA ASN A 122 39.47 -0.61 -30.02
C ASN A 122 39.27 -1.49 -31.27
N LYS A 123 39.51 -0.94 -32.46
CA LYS A 123 39.80 -1.74 -33.64
C LYS A 123 41.26 -1.47 -34.01
N GLY A 124 42.11 -2.43 -33.68
CA GLY A 124 43.50 -2.43 -34.11
C GLY A 124 43.57 -2.71 -35.60
N GLU A 125 44.14 -1.77 -36.35
CA GLU A 125 44.72 -2.02 -37.66
C GLU A 125 46.21 -2.31 -37.45
N THR A 126 46.62 -3.50 -37.86
CA THR A 126 48.01 -3.94 -38.02
C THR A 126 48.40 -3.83 -39.51
N PRO A 127 49.71 -3.71 -39.81
CA PRO A 127 50.27 -2.82 -40.83
C PRO A 127 50.08 -3.25 -42.29
#